data_AF-W1PR13-F1
#
_entry.id   AF-W1PR13-F1
#
_cell.length_a   1.000
_cell.length_b   1.000
_cell.length_c   1.000
_cell.angle_alpha   90.00
_cell.angle_beta   90.00
_cell.angle_gamma   90.00
#
_symmetry.space_group_name_H-M   'P 1'
#
loop_
_entity.id
_entity.type
_entity.pdbx_description
1 polymer ?
#
loop_
_entity_poly.entity_id
_entity_poly.type
_entity_poly.pdbx_seq_one_letter_code
_entity_poly.pdbx_strand_id
1 'polypeptide(L)'
;MAGLMAHKQETDFIRKVCGIILKGQFHVLTRPNITSRFTNTMVNSILSNLSSDSLASWSFFKWVESIPNYKHSVQPYWTMIHILTKNKQYNIAQSLVKRIMFREFLSSPSVLNALLNSCSDAISNSEVLSWLIIYYAQSKMTQDAIQIFNQMNIHGFKPHLHACTSLLSALAKEKLTATLWKIHERMVEIGIMFNTHVYNAMIHACYISGDVEKAEKLVKDMDERRVPLDLFSYNTLIALFAKRACIMKLFVFKIGWREKV
;
A
#
# COMPACT_ATOMS: atom_id res chain seq x y z
N MET A 1 42.00 7.88 -7.59
CA MET A 1 41.92 8.49 -8.94
C MET A 1 41.22 7.59 -9.97
N ALA A 2 41.49 6.27 -9.99
CA ALA A 2 40.82 5.32 -10.90
C ALA A 2 39.28 5.21 -10.72
N GLY A 3 38.78 5.21 -9.48
CA GLY A 3 37.33 5.14 -9.22
C GLY A 3 36.54 6.35 -9.71
N LEU A 4 37.13 7.56 -9.67
CA LEU A 4 36.51 8.80 -10.19
C LEU A 4 36.43 8.81 -11.73
N MET A 5 37.43 8.25 -12.42
CA MET A 5 37.41 8.15 -13.88
C MET A 5 36.42 7.10 -14.38
N ALA A 6 36.29 5.96 -13.69
CA ALA A 6 35.29 4.94 -14.00
C ALA A 6 33.86 5.49 -13.83
N HIS A 7 33.59 6.22 -12.76
CA HIS A 7 32.28 6.85 -12.50
C HIS A 7 31.92 7.91 -13.55
N LYS A 8 32.91 8.65 -14.05
CA LYS A 8 32.72 9.65 -15.12
C LYS A 8 32.43 8.99 -16.47
N GLN A 9 33.11 7.88 -16.79
CA GLN A 9 32.84 7.11 -18.00
C GLN A 9 31.44 6.46 -17.99
N GLU A 10 31.00 5.97 -16.83
CA GLU A 10 29.66 5.40 -16.65
C GLU A 10 28.55 6.44 -16.80
N THR A 11 28.72 7.62 -16.20
CA THR A 11 27.75 8.72 -16.34
C THR A 11 27.66 9.26 -17.76
N ASP A 12 28.78 9.35 -18.48
CA ASP A 12 28.80 9.76 -19.89
C ASP A 12 28.17 8.71 -20.82
N PHE A 13 28.33 7.42 -20.50
CA PHE A 13 27.65 6.34 -21.19
C PHE A 13 26.13 6.40 -20.97
N ILE A 14 25.68 6.57 -19.73
CA ILE A 14 24.25 6.71 -19.38
C ILE A 14 23.63 7.89 -20.14
N ARG A 15 24.31 9.04 -20.20
CA ARG A 15 23.81 10.23 -20.91
C ARG A 15 23.67 10.00 -22.41
N LYS A 16 24.63 9.30 -23.03
CA LYS A 16 24.55 8.90 -24.45
C LYS A 16 23.39 7.95 -24.71
N VAL A 17 23.20 6.94 -23.85
CA VAL A 17 22.09 5.99 -23.95
C VAL A 17 20.74 6.72 -23.80
N CYS A 18 20.60 7.64 -22.85
CA CYS A 18 19.40 8.48 -22.71
C CYS A 18 19.11 9.27 -23.99
N GLY A 19 20.14 9.87 -24.61
CA GLY A 19 20.00 10.60 -25.88
C GLY A 19 19.57 9.71 -27.06
N ILE A 20 19.97 8.44 -27.09
CA ILE A 20 19.55 7.46 -28.11
C ILE A 20 18.09 7.04 -27.86
N ILE A 21 17.70 6.83 -26.61
CA ILE A 21 16.34 6.46 -26.20
C ILE A 21 15.34 7.58 -26.53
N LEU A 22 15.68 8.84 -26.21
CA LEU A 22 14.84 10.00 -26.52
C LEU A 22 14.64 10.18 -28.04
N LYS A 23 15.59 9.71 -28.86
CA LYS A 23 15.49 9.69 -30.33
C LYS A 23 14.75 8.45 -30.87
N GLY A 24 14.29 7.53 -30.02
CA GLY A 24 13.60 6.30 -30.40
C GLY A 24 14.49 5.24 -31.07
N GLN A 25 15.81 5.38 -30.99
CA GLN A 25 16.76 4.55 -31.76
C GLN A 25 17.18 3.27 -31.01
N PHE A 26 16.21 2.46 -30.59
CA PHE A 26 16.45 1.23 -29.80
C PHE A 26 17.30 0.18 -30.53
N HIS A 27 17.29 0.15 -31.86
CA HIS A 27 18.14 -0.70 -32.70
C HIS A 27 19.66 -0.51 -32.43
N VAL A 28 20.09 0.69 -32.00
CA VAL A 28 21.50 0.94 -31.68
C VAL A 28 21.90 0.24 -30.38
N LEU A 29 20.94 0.00 -29.49
CA LEU A 29 21.14 -0.61 -28.18
C LEU A 29 21.04 -2.14 -28.21
N THR A 30 20.51 -2.75 -29.28
CA THR A 30 20.39 -4.22 -29.42
C THR A 30 21.70 -4.92 -29.78
N ARG A 31 22.82 -4.20 -29.88
CA ARG A 31 24.14 -4.81 -30.10
C ARG A 31 24.53 -5.65 -28.87
N PRO A 32 24.99 -6.91 -29.03
CA PRO A 32 25.23 -7.84 -27.92
C PRO A 32 26.25 -7.35 -26.88
N ASN A 33 27.20 -6.52 -27.30
CA ASN A 33 28.19 -5.90 -26.40
C ASN A 33 27.61 -4.80 -25.50
N ILE A 34 26.45 -4.25 -25.86
CA ILE A 34 25.75 -3.21 -25.12
C ILE A 34 24.68 -3.86 -24.23
N THR A 35 23.96 -4.85 -24.73
CA THR A 35 22.93 -5.57 -23.96
C THR A 35 23.51 -6.30 -22.74
N SER A 36 24.69 -6.91 -22.87
CA SER A 36 25.41 -7.57 -21.77
C SER A 36 25.92 -6.62 -20.68
N ARG A 37 25.95 -5.32 -20.94
CA ARG A 37 26.42 -4.30 -19.99
C ARG A 37 25.32 -3.73 -19.10
N PHE A 38 24.05 -3.98 -19.40
CA PHE A 38 22.96 -3.44 -18.57
C PHE A 38 22.86 -4.18 -17.24
N THR A 39 23.29 -3.50 -16.19
CA THR A 39 23.01 -3.89 -14.80
C THR A 39 21.75 -3.18 -14.29
N ASN A 40 21.10 -3.72 -13.25
CA ASN A 40 19.92 -3.10 -12.65
C ASN A 40 20.19 -1.66 -12.15
N THR A 41 21.42 -1.37 -11.69
CA THR A 41 21.82 -0.02 -11.26
C THR A 41 21.92 0.96 -12.42
N MET A 42 22.44 0.53 -13.57
CA MET A 42 22.47 1.34 -14.80
C MET A 42 21.06 1.59 -15.32
N VAL A 43 20.21 0.57 -15.37
CA VAL A 43 18.80 0.71 -15.80
C VAL A 43 18.06 1.70 -14.90
N ASN A 44 18.23 1.60 -13.58
CA ASN A 44 17.62 2.55 -12.65
C ASN A 44 18.12 3.98 -12.88
N SER A 45 19.43 4.17 -13.07
CA SER A 45 20.01 5.49 -13.32
C SER A 45 19.54 6.11 -14.64
N ILE A 46 19.33 5.29 -15.67
CA ILE A 46 18.75 5.73 -16.95
C ILE A 46 17.28 6.14 -16.74
N LEU A 47 16.48 5.34 -16.03
CA LEU A 47 15.08 5.67 -15.73
C LEU A 47 14.96 6.98 -14.95
N SER A 48 15.80 7.19 -13.93
CA SER A 48 15.80 8.45 -13.17
C SER A 48 16.14 9.66 -14.04
N ASN A 49 17.06 9.53 -15.01
CA ASN A 49 17.38 10.58 -15.97
C ASN A 49 16.26 10.84 -17.00
N LEU A 50 15.46 9.82 -17.31
CA LEU A 50 14.32 9.92 -18.22
C LEU A 50 13.02 10.30 -17.51
N SER A 51 13.05 10.58 -16.19
CA SER A 51 11.86 10.84 -15.37
C SER A 51 10.92 11.93 -15.89
N SER A 52 11.44 12.87 -16.70
CA SER A 52 10.65 13.92 -17.37
C SER A 52 9.78 13.40 -18.52
N ASP A 53 10.12 12.28 -19.16
CA ASP A 53 9.40 11.68 -20.28
C ASP A 53 8.88 10.28 -19.93
N SER A 54 7.58 10.21 -19.64
CA SER A 54 6.88 8.97 -19.30
C SER A 54 6.95 7.91 -20.41
N LEU A 55 6.86 8.33 -21.68
CA LEU A 55 6.74 7.43 -22.82
C LEU A 55 8.10 6.84 -23.20
N ALA A 56 9.15 7.68 -23.21
CA ALA A 56 10.53 7.23 -23.39
C ALA A 56 10.97 6.30 -22.26
N SER A 57 10.63 6.63 -21.02
CA SER A 57 10.89 5.78 -19.86
C SER A 57 10.20 4.41 -19.99
N TRP A 58 8.91 4.41 -20.35
CA TRP A 58 8.12 3.18 -20.51
C TRP A 58 8.60 2.27 -21.64
N SER A 59 8.89 2.86 -22.81
CA SER A 59 9.41 2.12 -23.95
C SER A 59 10.78 1.50 -23.65
N PHE A 60 11.67 2.23 -22.97
CA PHE A 60 12.94 1.70 -22.49
C PHE A 60 12.73 0.55 -21.50
N PHE A 61 11.86 0.70 -20.51
CA PHE A 61 11.60 -0.33 -19.50
C PHE A 61 11.12 -1.64 -20.12
N LYS A 62 10.17 -1.56 -21.06
CA LYS A 62 9.69 -2.72 -21.83
C LYS A 62 10.78 -3.32 -22.72
N TRP A 63 11.59 -2.49 -23.36
CA TRP A 63 12.71 -2.96 -24.17
C TRP A 63 13.71 -3.76 -23.33
N VAL A 64 14.05 -3.28 -22.13
CA VAL A 64 14.92 -4.02 -21.21
C VAL A 64 14.29 -5.35 -20.77
N GLU A 65 12.96 -5.43 -20.58
CA GLU A 65 12.26 -6.71 -20.32
C GLU A 65 12.37 -7.70 -21.48
N SER A 66 12.59 -7.24 -22.71
CA SER A 66 12.73 -8.11 -23.89
C SER A 66 14.13 -8.71 -24.06
N ILE A 67 15.12 -8.29 -23.26
CA ILE A 67 16.48 -8.81 -23.32
C ILE A 67 16.51 -10.25 -22.77
N PRO A 68 17.03 -11.24 -23.52
CA PRO A 68 17.13 -12.62 -23.06
C PRO A 68 17.92 -12.72 -21.74
N ASN A 69 17.43 -13.51 -20.79
CA ASN A 69 18.01 -13.74 -19.45
C ASN A 69 18.06 -12.53 -18.51
N TYR A 70 17.54 -11.37 -18.91
CA TYR A 70 17.44 -10.22 -18.01
C TYR A 70 16.13 -10.24 -17.22
N LYS A 71 16.19 -9.95 -15.92
CA LYS A 71 15.02 -9.72 -15.06
C LYS A 71 15.26 -8.46 -14.25
N HIS A 72 14.32 -7.52 -14.31
CA HIS A 72 14.35 -6.33 -13.45
C HIS A 72 14.27 -6.74 -11.99
N SER A 73 15.12 -6.13 -11.16
CA SER A 73 14.95 -6.12 -9.71
C SER A 73 13.84 -5.16 -9.30
N VAL A 74 13.52 -5.12 -8.00
CA VAL A 74 12.50 -4.22 -7.44
C VAL A 74 12.71 -2.76 -7.80
N GLN A 75 13.97 -2.32 -7.83
CA GLN A 75 14.33 -0.91 -7.93
C GLN A 75 13.90 -0.28 -9.28
N PRO A 76 14.21 -0.85 -10.47
CA PRO A 76 13.67 -0.36 -11.74
C PRO A 76 12.14 -0.33 -11.81
N TYR A 77 11.45 -1.33 -11.24
CA TYR A 77 9.98 -1.33 -11.18
C TYR A 77 9.47 -0.17 -10.32
N TRP A 78 10.05 0.03 -9.13
CA TRP A 78 9.71 1.12 -8.21
C TRP A 78 9.87 2.49 -8.88
N THR A 79 11.03 2.74 -9.49
CA THR A 79 11.30 4.00 -10.22
C THR A 79 10.32 4.20 -11.37
N MET A 80 10.00 3.15 -12.13
CA MET A 80 9.00 3.23 -13.20
C MET A 80 7.60 3.57 -12.66
N ILE A 81 7.17 2.91 -11.57
CA ILE A 81 5.89 3.17 -10.93
C ILE A 81 5.79 4.64 -10.52
N HIS A 82 6.86 5.22 -9.96
CA HIS A 82 6.91 6.65 -9.61
C HIS A 82 6.79 7.57 -10.82
N ILE A 83 7.52 7.31 -11.91
CA ILE A 83 7.44 8.10 -13.14
C ILE A 83 6.02 8.08 -13.70
N LEU A 84 5.37 6.91 -13.73
CA LEU A 84 4.00 6.77 -14.22
C LEU A 84 2.98 7.46 -13.31
N THR A 85 3.18 7.36 -12.00
CA THR A 85 2.32 7.98 -10.98
C THR A 85 2.39 9.51 -11.10
N LYS A 86 3.59 10.07 -11.23
CA LYS A 86 3.81 11.51 -11.47
C LYS A 86 3.15 12.01 -12.75
N ASN A 87 3.15 11.19 -13.80
CA ASN A 87 2.49 11.50 -15.07
C ASN A 87 0.99 11.11 -15.10
N LYS A 88 0.38 10.81 -13.95
CA LYS A 88 -1.04 10.45 -13.79
C LYS A 88 -1.48 9.21 -14.58
N GLN A 89 -0.54 8.35 -14.97
CA GLN A 89 -0.81 7.08 -15.64
C GLN A 89 -1.11 5.96 -14.62
N TYR A 90 -2.09 6.21 -13.74
CA TYR A 90 -2.39 5.35 -12.58
C TYR A 90 -2.73 3.91 -12.95
N ASN A 91 -3.41 3.68 -14.07
CA ASN A 91 -3.77 2.33 -14.52
C ASN A 91 -2.54 1.46 -14.79
N ILE A 92 -1.53 2.04 -15.46
CA ILE A 92 -0.28 1.32 -15.78
C ILE A 92 0.54 1.16 -14.50
N ALA A 93 0.65 2.21 -13.68
CA ALA A 93 1.36 2.17 -12.40
C ALA A 93 0.82 1.06 -11.47
N GLN A 94 -0.51 1.00 -11.29
CA GLN A 94 -1.16 -0.04 -10.50
C GLN A 94 -0.96 -1.44 -11.07
N SER A 95 -0.93 -1.58 -12.41
CA SER A 95 -0.63 -2.88 -13.04
C SER A 95 0.80 -3.35 -12.74
N LEU A 96 1.77 -2.42 -12.71
CA LEU A 96 3.16 -2.72 -12.34
C LEU A 96 3.29 -3.03 -10.85
N VAL A 97 2.59 -2.30 -9.99
CA VAL A 97 2.52 -2.59 -8.55
C VAL A 97 2.02 -4.02 -8.32
N LYS A 98 0.95 -4.45 -9.02
CA LYS A 98 0.51 -5.84 -8.91
C LYS A 98 1.59 -6.83 -9.36
N ARG A 99 2.30 -6.54 -10.46
CA ARG A 99 3.37 -7.41 -10.99
C ARG A 99 4.57 -7.57 -10.05
N ILE A 100 5.05 -6.48 -9.46
CA ILE A 100 6.21 -6.51 -8.53
C ILE A 100 5.86 -7.27 -7.24
N MET A 101 4.61 -7.15 -6.80
CA MET A 101 4.11 -7.76 -5.55
C MET A 101 3.98 -9.28 -5.61
N PHE A 102 3.74 -9.85 -6.79
CA PHE A 102 3.80 -11.31 -6.98
C PHE A 102 5.23 -11.85 -6.96
N ARG A 103 6.24 -11.00 -7.10
CA ARG A 103 7.64 -11.42 -7.28
C ARG A 103 8.47 -11.26 -6.01
N GLU A 104 8.23 -10.22 -5.20
CA GLU A 104 9.08 -9.92 -4.05
C GLU A 104 8.31 -9.39 -2.82
N PHE A 105 8.83 -9.68 -1.62
CA PHE A 105 8.26 -9.26 -0.33
C PHE A 105 8.56 -7.78 -0.04
N LEU A 106 7.83 -6.89 -0.72
CA LEU A 106 7.92 -5.43 -0.55
C LEU A 106 7.56 -4.93 0.86
N SER A 107 6.96 -5.78 1.69
CA SER A 107 6.68 -5.47 3.09
C SER A 107 7.94 -5.26 3.91
N SER A 108 9.07 -5.92 3.58
CA SER A 108 10.31 -5.85 4.35
C SER A 108 10.77 -4.41 4.58
N PRO A 109 11.02 -3.97 5.83
CA PRO A 109 11.30 -2.57 6.12
C PRO A 109 12.61 -2.13 5.48
N SER A 110 13.60 -3.01 5.39
CA SER A 110 14.90 -2.74 4.76
C SER A 110 14.76 -2.48 3.27
N VAL A 111 13.95 -3.29 2.58
CA VAL A 111 13.68 -3.12 1.14
C VAL A 111 12.93 -1.81 0.93
N LEU A 112 11.86 -1.59 1.70
CA LEU A 112 11.02 -0.40 1.58
C LEU A 112 11.82 0.88 1.89
N ASN A 113 12.66 0.90 2.92
CA ASN A 113 13.54 2.04 3.22
C ASN A 113 14.54 2.32 2.10
N ALA A 114 15.13 1.28 1.50
CA ALA A 114 16.02 1.45 0.35
C ALA A 114 15.28 2.08 -0.85
N LEU A 115 14.05 1.64 -1.11
CA LEU A 115 13.21 2.18 -2.18
C LEU A 115 12.77 3.63 -1.90
N LEU A 116 12.38 3.96 -0.67
CA LEU A 116 11.98 5.31 -0.30
C LEU A 116 13.13 6.30 -0.39
N ASN A 117 14.34 5.91 0.02
CA ASN A 117 15.52 6.77 -0.09
C ASN A 117 15.92 7.07 -1.55
N SER A 118 15.47 6.25 -2.51
CA SER A 118 15.78 6.42 -3.91
C SER A 118 14.93 7.47 -4.64
N CYS A 119 13.78 7.88 -4.07
CA CYS A 119 12.84 8.79 -4.73
C CYS A 119 12.32 9.85 -3.76
N SER A 120 12.53 11.13 -4.10
CA SER A 120 12.24 12.28 -3.22
C SER A 120 10.80 12.77 -3.22
N ASP A 121 9.92 12.23 -4.08
CA ASP A 121 8.55 12.72 -4.22
C ASP A 121 7.62 12.10 -3.17
N ALA A 122 7.44 12.81 -2.04
CA ALA A 122 6.62 12.38 -0.91
C ALA A 122 5.15 12.06 -1.30
N ILE A 123 4.60 12.78 -2.27
CA ILE A 123 3.23 12.58 -2.75
C ILE A 123 3.11 11.22 -3.44
N SER A 124 4.05 10.91 -4.34
CA SER A 124 4.02 9.65 -5.07
C SER A 124 4.29 8.46 -4.15
N ASN A 125 5.17 8.62 -3.15
CA ASN A 125 5.38 7.61 -2.10
C ASN A 125 4.08 7.32 -1.34
N SER A 126 3.32 8.35 -0.94
CA SER A 126 2.02 8.17 -0.26
C SER A 126 1.01 7.39 -1.12
N GLU A 127 0.90 7.70 -2.41
CA GLU A 127 -0.02 7.03 -3.35
C GLU A 127 0.35 5.56 -3.55
N VAL A 128 1.62 5.29 -3.87
CA VAL A 128 2.11 3.93 -4.14
C VAL A 128 1.97 3.05 -2.90
N LEU A 129 2.42 3.53 -1.73
CA LEU A 129 2.31 2.78 -0.47
C LEU A 129 0.85 2.52 -0.09
N SER A 130 -0.05 3.46 -0.35
CA SER A 130 -1.49 3.26 -0.15
C SER A 130 -2.05 2.13 -1.03
N TRP A 131 -1.63 2.02 -2.29
CA TRP A 131 -2.02 0.89 -3.15
C TRP A 131 -1.46 -0.44 -2.64
N LEU A 132 -0.24 -0.46 -2.10
CA LEU A 132 0.33 -1.66 -1.49
C LEU A 132 -0.51 -2.15 -0.31
N ILE A 133 -0.94 -1.24 0.58
CA ILE A 133 -1.82 -1.57 1.71
C ILE A 133 -3.14 -2.17 1.21
N ILE A 134 -3.78 -1.54 0.21
CA ILE A 134 -5.04 -2.04 -0.37
C ILE A 134 -4.85 -3.46 -0.89
N TYR A 135 -3.79 -3.69 -1.67
CA TYR A 135 -3.51 -4.99 -2.28
C TYR A 135 -3.24 -6.08 -1.23
N TYR A 136 -2.36 -5.80 -0.26
CA TYR A 136 -2.04 -6.76 0.80
C TYR A 136 -3.27 -7.08 1.67
N ALA A 137 -4.08 -6.07 2.01
CA ALA A 137 -5.33 -6.27 2.76
C ALA A 137 -6.34 -7.15 1.99
N GLN A 138 -6.48 -6.95 0.67
CA GLN A 138 -7.37 -7.75 -0.17
C GLN A 138 -6.86 -9.18 -0.38
N SER A 139 -5.54 -9.35 -0.39
CA SER A 139 -4.88 -10.65 -0.59
C SER A 139 -4.76 -11.50 0.70
N LYS A 140 -5.41 -11.08 1.81
CA LYS A 140 -5.28 -11.70 3.14
C LYS A 140 -3.85 -11.71 3.70
N MET A 141 -2.99 -10.82 3.21
CA MET A 141 -1.63 -10.61 3.70
C MET A 141 -1.64 -9.46 4.71
N THR A 142 -2.45 -9.61 5.76
CA THR A 142 -2.78 -8.49 6.67
C THR A 142 -1.57 -8.01 7.48
N GLN A 143 -0.64 -8.89 7.82
CA GLN A 143 0.61 -8.51 8.50
C GLN A 143 1.49 -7.61 7.62
N ASP A 144 1.61 -7.93 6.33
CA ASP A 144 2.34 -7.12 5.37
C ASP A 144 1.68 -5.74 5.20
N ALA A 145 0.34 -5.69 5.15
CA ALA A 145 -0.40 -4.43 5.08
C ALA A 145 -0.18 -3.55 6.33
N ILE A 146 -0.16 -4.14 7.53
CA ILE A 146 0.17 -3.44 8.78
C ILE A 146 1.60 -2.88 8.71
N GLN A 147 2.54 -3.68 8.19
CA GLN A 147 3.94 -3.29 8.10
C GLN A 147 4.14 -2.09 7.18
N ILE A 148 3.51 -2.08 6.00
CA ILE A 148 3.52 -0.92 5.11
C ILE A 148 2.90 0.31 5.80
N PHE A 149 1.76 0.16 6.48
CA PHE A 149 1.12 1.27 7.20
C PHE A 149 2.03 1.87 8.28
N ASN A 150 2.71 1.01 9.05
CA ASN A 150 3.67 1.47 10.06
C ASN A 150 4.88 2.17 9.44
N GLN A 151 5.36 1.71 8.28
CA GLN A 151 6.44 2.40 7.57
C GLN A 151 5.99 3.76 7.03
N MET A 152 4.80 3.86 6.42
CA MET A 152 4.23 5.15 6.03
C MET A 152 4.23 6.12 7.20
N ASN A 153 3.85 5.62 8.36
CA ASN A 153 3.79 6.41 9.57
C ASN A 153 5.16 6.91 10.08
N ILE A 154 6.19 6.04 10.07
CA ILE A 154 7.56 6.40 10.47
C ILE A 154 8.12 7.49 9.56
N HIS A 155 7.82 7.42 8.26
CA HIS A 155 8.25 8.41 7.26
C HIS A 155 7.34 9.63 7.14
N GLY A 156 6.28 9.72 7.98
CA GLY A 156 5.35 10.85 7.98
C GLY A 156 4.42 10.92 6.75
N PHE A 157 4.28 9.83 5.99
CA PHE A 157 3.34 9.75 4.88
C PHE A 157 1.93 9.49 5.38
N LYS A 158 0.96 10.27 4.88
CA LYS A 158 -0.46 10.07 5.17
C LYS A 158 -1.04 9.02 4.20
N PRO A 159 -1.55 7.88 4.67
CA PRO A 159 -2.24 6.90 3.82
C PRO A 159 -3.59 7.43 3.33
N HIS A 160 -4.02 6.94 2.17
CA HIS A 160 -5.37 7.22 1.68
C HIS A 160 -6.44 6.56 2.56
N LEU A 161 -7.58 7.25 2.71
CA LEU A 161 -8.73 6.75 3.47
C LEU A 161 -9.16 5.34 3.02
N HIS A 162 -9.16 5.08 1.71
CA HIS A 162 -9.51 3.77 1.16
C HIS A 162 -8.54 2.66 1.58
N ALA A 163 -7.23 2.96 1.68
CA ALA A 163 -6.22 2.03 2.14
C ALA A 163 -6.44 1.67 3.61
N CYS A 164 -6.67 2.67 4.46
CA CYS A 164 -7.01 2.46 5.86
C CYS A 164 -8.30 1.65 6.03
N THR A 165 -9.35 1.99 5.27
CA THR A 165 -10.64 1.28 5.32
C THR A 165 -10.48 -0.19 4.95
N SER A 166 -9.68 -0.48 3.91
CA SER A 166 -9.37 -1.85 3.48
C SER A 166 -8.62 -2.63 4.55
N LEU A 167 -7.62 -2.00 5.19
CA LEU A 167 -6.87 -2.60 6.29
C LEU A 167 -7.75 -2.87 7.51
N LEU A 168 -8.56 -1.90 7.96
CA LEU A 168 -9.50 -2.08 9.07
C LEU A 168 -10.50 -3.22 8.78
N SER A 169 -11.01 -3.28 7.56
CA SER A 169 -11.94 -4.34 7.14
C SER A 169 -11.29 -5.73 7.16
N ALA A 170 -10.02 -5.84 6.74
CA ALA A 170 -9.26 -7.08 6.81
C ALA A 170 -9.02 -7.50 8.27
N LEU A 171 -8.59 -6.57 9.12
CA LEU A 171 -8.37 -6.82 10.55
C LEU A 171 -9.65 -7.24 11.28
N ALA A 172 -10.79 -6.63 10.97
CA ALA A 172 -12.08 -6.99 11.54
C ALA A 172 -12.50 -8.41 11.17
N LYS A 173 -12.27 -8.82 9.91
CA LYS A 173 -12.56 -10.18 9.42
C LYS A 173 -11.67 -11.24 10.06
N GLU A 174 -10.40 -10.90 10.30
CA GLU A 174 -9.43 -11.77 11.00
C GLU A 174 -9.57 -11.74 12.53
N LYS A 175 -10.53 -10.98 13.05
CA LYS A 175 -10.77 -10.80 14.50
C LYS A 175 -9.57 -10.21 15.26
N LEU A 176 -8.67 -9.52 14.57
CA LEU A 176 -7.50 -8.83 15.13
C LEU A 176 -7.90 -7.45 15.68
N THR A 177 -8.87 -7.43 16.60
CA THR A 177 -9.51 -6.20 17.10
C THR A 177 -8.54 -5.29 17.85
N ALA A 178 -7.57 -5.83 18.60
CA ALA A 178 -6.57 -5.03 19.29
C ALA A 178 -5.71 -4.21 18.31
N THR A 179 -5.25 -4.83 17.22
CA THR A 179 -4.47 -4.15 16.17
C THR A 179 -5.33 -3.16 15.41
N LEU A 180 -6.59 -3.50 15.14
CA LEU A 180 -7.57 -2.58 14.53
C LEU A 180 -7.70 -1.28 15.31
N TRP A 181 -7.82 -1.34 16.64
CA TRP A 181 -7.93 -0.15 17.48
C TRP A 181 -6.66 0.69 17.47
N LYS A 182 -5.47 0.07 17.45
CA LYS A 182 -4.20 0.80 17.28
C LYS A 182 -4.12 1.56 15.95
N ILE A 183 -4.56 0.92 14.86
CA ILE A 183 -4.63 1.57 13.54
C ILE A 183 -5.62 2.73 13.56
N HIS A 184 -6.79 2.52 14.16
CA HIS A 184 -7.81 3.58 14.34
C HIS A 184 -7.26 4.78 15.12
N GLU A 185 -6.64 4.57 16.28
CA GLU A 185 -6.01 5.63 17.08
C GLU A 185 -5.00 6.39 16.22
N ARG A 186 -4.18 5.67 15.45
CA ARG A 186 -3.21 6.32 14.58
C ARG A 186 -3.86 7.13 13.46
N MET A 187 -4.97 6.67 12.89
CA MET A 187 -5.72 7.43 11.89
C MET A 187 -6.29 8.74 12.46
N VAL A 188 -6.72 8.74 13.72
CA VAL A 188 -7.16 9.96 14.42
C VAL A 188 -5.99 10.92 14.62
N GLU A 189 -4.84 10.42 15.09
CA GLU A 189 -3.63 11.22 15.32
C GLU A 189 -3.12 11.94 14.06
N ILE A 190 -3.17 11.27 12.90
CA ILE A 190 -2.75 11.86 11.61
C ILE A 190 -3.88 12.65 10.91
N GLY A 191 -5.01 12.83 11.61
CA GLY A 191 -6.15 13.64 11.16
C GLY A 191 -6.81 13.10 9.90
N ILE A 192 -6.99 11.78 9.77
CA ILE A 192 -7.82 11.21 8.70
C ILE A 192 -9.28 11.39 9.08
N MET A 193 -10.04 12.05 8.21
CA MET A 193 -11.49 12.19 8.37
C MET A 193 -12.18 10.87 8.01
N PHE A 194 -12.98 10.36 8.93
CA PHE A 194 -13.69 9.09 8.75
C PHE A 194 -14.95 9.30 7.91
N ASN A 195 -15.29 8.28 7.14
CA ASN A 195 -16.57 8.17 6.43
C ASN A 195 -17.35 6.96 6.96
N THR A 196 -18.58 6.78 6.47
CA THR A 196 -19.45 5.66 6.86
C THR A 196 -18.76 4.30 6.74
N HIS A 197 -17.91 4.08 5.73
CA HIS A 197 -17.21 2.80 5.56
C HIS A 197 -16.17 2.51 6.64
N VAL A 198 -15.45 3.53 7.11
CA VAL A 198 -14.52 3.37 8.25
C VAL A 198 -15.31 3.02 9.52
N TYR A 199 -16.39 3.73 9.80
CA TYR A 199 -17.25 3.41 10.94
C TYR A 199 -17.86 2.01 10.85
N ASN A 200 -18.31 1.61 9.67
CA ASN A 200 -18.84 0.27 9.45
C ASN A 200 -17.82 -0.84 9.76
N ALA A 201 -16.56 -0.65 9.36
CA ALA A 201 -15.51 -1.61 9.69
C ALA A 201 -15.28 -1.70 11.22
N MET A 202 -15.33 -0.57 11.92
CA MET A 202 -15.19 -0.51 13.38
C MET A 202 -16.39 -1.09 14.13
N ILE A 203 -17.62 -0.78 13.71
CA ILE A 203 -18.86 -1.34 14.26
C ILE A 203 -18.89 -2.85 14.04
N HIS A 204 -18.47 -3.33 12.87
CA HIS A 204 -18.32 -4.77 12.62
C HIS A 204 -17.28 -5.40 13.56
N ALA A 205 -16.17 -4.72 13.84
CA ALA A 205 -15.21 -5.20 14.83
C ALA A 205 -15.83 -5.31 16.24
N CYS A 206 -16.64 -4.32 16.66
CA CYS A 206 -17.40 -4.39 17.91
C CYS A 206 -18.40 -5.56 17.93
N TYR A 207 -19.06 -5.84 16.80
CA TYR A 207 -19.95 -7.00 16.68
C TYR A 207 -19.20 -8.32 16.91
N ILE A 208 -18.01 -8.46 16.34
CA ILE A 208 -17.16 -9.63 16.49
C ILE A 208 -16.70 -9.79 17.95
N SER A 209 -16.26 -8.71 18.61
CA SER A 209 -15.83 -8.76 20.01
C SER A 209 -16.98 -8.78 21.03
N GLY A 210 -18.21 -8.50 20.61
CA GLY A 210 -19.36 -8.34 21.51
C GLY A 210 -19.33 -7.05 22.34
N ASP A 211 -18.51 -6.07 21.93
CA ASP A 211 -18.30 -4.81 22.66
C ASP A 211 -19.37 -3.77 22.28
N VAL A 212 -20.53 -3.87 22.94
CA VAL A 212 -21.67 -3.00 22.69
C VAL A 212 -21.42 -1.56 23.12
N GLU A 213 -20.73 -1.36 24.24
CA GLU A 213 -20.45 -0.03 24.76
C GLU A 213 -19.59 0.79 23.78
N LYS A 214 -18.59 0.15 23.17
CA LYS A 214 -17.79 0.79 22.13
C LYS A 214 -18.61 1.04 20.86
N ALA A 215 -19.51 0.12 20.47
CA ALA A 215 -20.39 0.34 19.33
C ALA A 215 -21.30 1.57 19.52
N GLU A 216 -21.88 1.74 20.71
CA GLU A 216 -22.71 2.91 21.05
C GLU A 216 -21.90 4.21 21.00
N LYS A 217 -20.67 4.20 21.52
CA LYS A 217 -19.76 5.36 21.42
C LYS A 217 -19.46 5.74 19.97
N LEU A 218 -19.24 4.76 19.10
CA LEU A 218 -19.01 5.01 17.67
C LEU A 218 -20.24 5.61 17.00
N VAL A 219 -21.44 5.14 17.32
CA VAL A 219 -22.70 5.70 16.78
C VAL A 219 -22.88 7.15 17.22
N LYS A 220 -22.55 7.47 18.48
CA LYS A 220 -22.60 8.84 18.99
C LYS A 220 -21.59 9.74 18.27
N ASP A 221 -20.36 9.27 18.05
CA ASP A 221 -19.33 10.00 17.30
C ASP A 221 -19.71 10.21 15.82
N MET A 222 -20.39 9.24 15.20
CA MET A 222 -20.97 9.40 13.85
C MET A 222 -22.00 10.53 13.82
N ASP A 223 -22.91 10.59 14.79
CA ASP A 223 -23.94 11.64 14.90
C ASP A 223 -23.31 13.03 15.10
N GLU A 224 -22.36 13.14 16.05
CA GLU A 224 -21.61 14.37 16.34
C GLU A 224 -20.85 14.89 15.10
N ARG A 225 -20.31 13.98 14.27
CA ARG A 225 -19.60 14.31 13.02
C ARG A 225 -20.50 14.37 11.79
N ARG A 226 -21.82 14.20 11.95
CA ARG A 226 -22.81 14.18 10.87
C ARG A 226 -22.51 13.16 9.78
N VAL A 227 -21.94 12.02 10.15
CA VAL A 227 -21.72 10.88 9.25
C VAL A 227 -22.92 9.95 9.35
N PRO A 228 -23.70 9.73 8.27
CA PRO A 228 -24.90 8.92 8.35
C PRO A 228 -24.56 7.43 8.54
N LEU A 229 -25.37 6.77 9.35
CA LEU A 229 -25.47 5.31 9.38
C LEU A 229 -26.07 4.83 8.05
N ASP A 230 -25.59 3.68 7.55
CA ASP A 230 -26.18 3.00 6.41
C ASP A 230 -26.86 1.69 6.81
N LEU A 231 -27.48 1.02 5.84
CA LEU A 231 -28.15 -0.27 6.06
C LEU A 231 -27.21 -1.30 6.70
N PHE A 232 -25.92 -1.28 6.35
CA PHE A 232 -24.94 -2.18 6.94
C PHE A 232 -24.70 -1.84 8.41
N SER A 233 -24.57 -0.55 8.78
CA SER A 233 -24.43 -0.12 10.17
C SER A 233 -25.61 -0.60 11.00
N TYR A 234 -26.84 -0.34 10.54
CA TYR A 234 -28.06 -0.74 11.26
C TYR A 234 -28.16 -2.26 11.45
N ASN A 235 -27.97 -3.03 10.38
CA ASN A 235 -28.03 -4.50 10.47
C ASN A 235 -27.00 -5.06 11.44
N THR A 236 -25.78 -4.50 11.42
CA THR A 236 -24.69 -4.95 12.31
C THR A 236 -24.99 -4.62 13.77
N LEU A 237 -25.52 -3.43 14.04
CA LEU A 237 -25.92 -3.00 15.39
C LEU A 237 -27.06 -3.86 15.94
N ILE A 238 -28.11 -4.11 15.14
CA ILE A 238 -29.24 -4.97 15.54
C ILE A 238 -28.72 -6.37 15.89
N ALA A 239 -27.86 -6.96 15.06
CA ALA A 239 -27.28 -8.26 15.32
C ALA A 239 -26.44 -8.28 16.62
N LEU A 240 -25.68 -7.22 16.89
CA LEU A 240 -24.89 -7.06 18.10
C LEU A 240 -25.77 -6.98 19.36
N PHE A 241 -26.79 -6.13 19.34
CA PHE A 241 -27.72 -5.98 20.47
C PHE A 241 -28.51 -7.25 20.74
N ALA A 242 -29.01 -7.92 19.70
CA ALA A 242 -29.72 -9.19 19.83
C ALA A 242 -28.82 -10.27 20.45
N LYS A 243 -27.55 -10.35 20.03
CA LYS A 243 -26.57 -11.28 20.61
C LYS A 243 -26.34 -11.01 22.10
N ARG A 244 -26.18 -9.75 22.52
CA ARG A 244 -26.03 -9.37 23.94
C ARG A 244 -27.28 -9.73 24.75
N ALA A 245 -28.47 -9.46 24.21
CA ALA A 245 -29.73 -9.79 24.88
C ALA A 245 -29.90 -11.30 25.11
N CYS A 246 -29.57 -12.13 24.11
CA CYS A 246 -29.58 -13.59 24.24
C CYS A 246 -28.58 -14.08 25.30
N ILE A 247 -27.37 -13.53 25.32
CA ILE A 247 -26.36 -13.87 26.32
C ILE A 247 -26.87 -13.52 27.73
N MET A 248 -27.43 -12.32 27.93
CA MET A 248 -27.99 -11.91 29.22
C MET A 248 -29.13 -12.83 29.67
N LYS A 249 -30.03 -13.22 28.75
CA LYS A 249 -31.12 -14.16 29.05
C LYS A 249 -30.60 -15.53 29.52
N LEU A 250 -29.55 -16.05 28.88
CA LEU A 250 -28.90 -17.30 29.30
C LEU A 250 -28.21 -17.18 30.65
N PHE A 251 -27.57 -16.05 30.95
CA PHE A 251 -26.96 -15.80 32.26
C PHE A 251 -28.01 -15.81 33.37
N VAL A 252 -29.12 -15.10 33.20
CA VAL A 252 -30.24 -15.08 34.18
C VAL A 252 -30.81 -16.49 34.37
N PHE A 253 -31.02 -17.23 33.28
CA PHE A 253 -31.49 -18.62 33.35
C PHE A 253 -30.51 -19.52 34.12
N LYS A 254 -29.20 -19.37 33.91
CA LYS A 254 -28.17 -20.16 34.61
C LYS A 254 -28.08 -19.84 36.10
N ILE A 255 -28.27 -18.58 36.50
CA ILE A 255 -28.30 -18.18 37.92
C ILE A 255 -29.54 -18.76 38.59
N GLY A 256 -30.73 -18.58 37.98
CA GLY A 256 -31.98 -19.12 38.52
C GLY A 256 -32.04 -20.66 38.56
N TRP A 257 -31.24 -21.35 37.76
CA TRP A 257 -31.04 -22.81 37.90
C TRP A 257 -30.11 -23.19 39.05
N ARG A 258 -29.05 -22.40 39.29
CA ARG A 258 -28.09 -22.68 40.37
C ARG A 258 -28.64 -22.42 41.76
N GLU A 259 -29.64 -21.54 41.90
CA GLU A 259 -30.33 -21.29 43.17
C GLU A 259 -31.42 -22.34 43.48
N LYS A 260 -31.74 -23.23 42.52
CA LYS A 260 -32.76 -24.29 42.66
C LYS A 260 -32.18 -25.68 42.91
N VAL A 261 -30.86 -25.81 43.03
CA VAL A 261 -30.12 -27.05 43.36
C VAL A 261 -29.35 -26.81 44.65
#